data_AF-A0A2V9HPR8-F1
#
_entry.id   AF-A0A2V9HPR8-F1
#
_cell.length_a   1.000
_cell.length_b   1.000
_cell.length_c   1.000
_cell.angle_alpha   90.00
_cell.angle_beta   90.00
_cell.angle_gamma   90.00
#
_symmetry.space_group_name_H-M   'P 1'
#
loop_
_entity.id
_entity.type
_entity.pdbx_description
1 polymer ?
#
loop_
_entity_poly.entity_id
_entity_poly.type
_entity_poly.pdbx_seq_one_letter_code
_entity_poly.pdbx_strand_id
1 'polypeptide(L)'
;MPIDFAKRWLSRILVALTLSAVYLYGYPSATIFYFIVDLLHVAIGMVLAILLFFSVVRLLPGETLLGRLGWLSLAAGALLGMVLIKTGTPLRLKPWLYAHIALCVLGALFLAVSWLISKGWLGESIPRRGLGFAALTLLTVGMAAGTWWTREVAWKNANRISNPLMPPETMDSEGDGPQGKFFPSSAQTRHGGNIPSQYFMKSDACQRCHADIYKQWDSSMHHFSSFNNQWYRKSIEYMQEVAGARSSKWCAGCHDPALLYGGLFDAPIKQIVDLPEARAGLGCLMCHSIVEVKSTMGQGDFFLEYPKLHELAASENPLVRSLHDFVVRLNPEPHRRTFLKPFMRLDTAEFCSSCHKVHLDVPVNHYRWIRGFNEYDNWQASGVSGQGARAFYYPKSPMNCADCHM
;
A
#
# COMPACT_ATOMS: atom_id res chain seq x y z
N MET A 1 3.33 14.67 48.48
CA MET A 1 2.73 15.49 47.39
C MET A 1 3.25 15.21 45.97
N PRO A 2 4.54 14.94 45.69
CA PRO A 2 5.00 14.83 44.28
C PRO A 2 4.54 13.56 43.54
N ILE A 3 4.26 12.46 44.25
CA ILE A 3 3.94 11.15 43.64
C ILE A 3 2.50 11.10 43.08
N ASP A 4 1.51 11.62 43.80
CA ASP A 4 0.10 11.61 43.32
C ASP A 4 -0.10 12.54 42.12
N PHE A 5 0.62 13.66 42.09
CA PHE A 5 0.64 14.55 40.94
C PHE A 5 1.22 13.83 39.71
N ALA A 6 2.37 13.16 39.86
CA ALA A 6 2.98 12.38 38.78
C ALA A 6 2.07 11.25 38.27
N LYS A 7 1.39 10.51 39.16
CA LYS A 7 0.45 9.45 38.76
C LYS A 7 -0.74 9.97 37.96
N ARG A 8 -1.29 11.15 38.29
CA ARG A 8 -2.37 11.77 37.53
C ARG A 8 -1.95 12.12 36.09
N TRP A 9 -0.76 12.67 35.91
CA TRP A 9 -0.23 12.97 34.57
C TRP A 9 0.08 11.72 33.78
N LEU A 10 0.71 10.71 34.39
CA LEU A 10 0.98 9.43 33.75
C LEU A 10 -0.29 8.74 33.25
N SER A 11 -1.37 8.78 34.04
CA SER A 11 -2.67 8.21 33.63
C SER A 11 -3.26 8.94 32.41
N ARG A 12 -3.22 10.29 32.38
CA ARG A 12 -3.69 11.07 31.23
C ARG A 12 -2.87 10.79 29.97
N ILE A 13 -1.56 10.73 30.11
CA ILE A 13 -0.63 10.39 29.03
C ILE A 13 -0.91 8.99 28.50
N LEU A 14 -1.12 8.01 29.38
CA LEU A 14 -1.44 6.63 29.00
C LEU A 14 -2.76 6.54 28.23
N VAL A 15 -3.79 7.28 28.64
CA VAL A 15 -5.07 7.34 27.89
C VAL A 15 -4.86 7.91 26.50
N ALA A 16 -4.14 9.04 26.38
CA ALA A 16 -3.84 9.64 25.08
C ALA A 16 -3.05 8.70 24.16
N LEU A 17 -2.05 8.00 24.70
CA LEU A 17 -1.25 7.01 23.96
C LEU A 17 -2.08 5.79 23.56
N THR A 18 -2.96 5.31 24.43
CA THR A 18 -3.84 4.17 24.12
C THR A 18 -4.81 4.52 23.01
N LEU A 19 -5.46 5.69 23.07
CA LEU A 19 -6.41 6.14 22.05
C LEU A 19 -5.72 6.35 20.69
N SER A 20 -4.56 7.02 20.69
CA SER A 20 -3.78 7.20 19.46
C SER A 20 -3.26 5.86 18.92
N ALA A 21 -2.82 4.92 19.75
CA ALA A 21 -2.39 3.59 19.31
C ALA A 21 -3.53 2.79 18.66
N VAL A 22 -4.74 2.80 19.25
CA VAL A 22 -5.91 2.13 18.66
C VAL A 22 -6.27 2.73 17.30
N TYR A 23 -6.22 4.06 17.18
CA TYR A 23 -6.45 4.73 15.90
C TYR A 23 -5.38 4.39 14.85
N LEU A 24 -4.09 4.51 15.20
CA LEU A 24 -2.98 4.24 14.30
C LEU A 24 -2.95 2.79 13.83
N TYR A 25 -3.25 1.85 14.74
CA TYR A 25 -3.38 0.44 14.41
C TYR A 25 -4.63 0.16 13.56
N GLY A 26 -5.80 0.68 13.93
CA GLY A 26 -7.06 0.34 13.26
C GLY A 26 -7.18 0.93 11.85
N TYR A 27 -6.66 2.13 11.62
CA TYR A 27 -6.99 2.93 10.43
C TYR A 27 -5.76 3.48 9.70
N PRO A 28 -4.81 2.63 9.26
CA PRO A 28 -3.65 3.07 8.51
C PRO A 28 -4.08 3.74 7.21
N SER A 29 -3.86 5.05 7.11
CA SER A 29 -4.29 5.86 5.97
C SER A 29 -3.23 6.91 5.61
N ALA A 30 -3.03 7.14 4.32
CA ALA A 30 -2.13 8.18 3.84
C ALA A 30 -2.85 9.53 3.86
N THR A 31 -3.05 10.08 5.06
CA THR A 31 -3.66 11.40 5.26
C THR A 31 -2.76 12.25 6.16
N ILE A 32 -2.80 13.58 5.99
CA ILE A 32 -2.05 14.51 6.84
C ILE A 32 -2.44 14.33 8.31
N PHE A 33 -3.73 14.15 8.59
CA PHE A 33 -4.22 13.93 9.95
C PHE A 33 -3.64 12.66 10.57
N TYR A 34 -3.58 11.56 9.83
CA TYR A 34 -2.97 10.32 10.32
C TYR A 34 -1.50 10.52 10.71
N PHE A 35 -0.72 11.20 9.87
CA PHE A 35 0.68 11.49 10.16
C PHE A 35 0.88 12.45 11.33
N ILE A 36 -0.03 13.41 11.53
CA ILE A 36 -0.03 14.26 12.73
C ILE A 36 -0.25 13.41 13.98
N VAL A 37 -1.22 12.50 13.98
CA VAL A 37 -1.47 11.60 15.11
C VAL A 37 -0.28 10.68 15.37
N ASP A 38 0.38 10.18 14.32
CA ASP A 38 1.57 9.34 14.41
C ASP A 38 2.73 10.09 15.09
N LEU A 39 3.01 11.32 14.66
CA LEU A 39 4.03 12.18 15.27
C LEU A 39 3.68 12.56 16.73
N LEU A 40 2.41 12.86 17.01
CA LEU A 40 1.96 13.14 18.38
C LEU A 40 2.08 11.91 19.28
N HIS A 41 1.75 10.71 18.79
CA HIS A 41 1.92 9.46 19.52
C HIS A 41 3.38 9.26 19.92
N VAL A 42 4.32 9.48 18.98
CA VAL A 42 5.76 9.42 19.26
C VAL A 42 6.19 10.48 20.27
N ALA A 43 5.79 11.74 20.08
CA ALA A 43 6.18 12.83 20.98
C ALA A 43 5.69 12.60 22.42
N ILE A 44 4.43 12.21 22.58
CA ILE A 44 3.85 11.87 23.88
C ILE A 44 4.52 10.62 24.46
N GLY A 45 4.87 9.64 23.62
CA GLY A 45 5.57 8.42 24.02
C GLY A 45 6.98 8.71 24.54
N MET A 46 7.70 9.65 23.93
CA MET A 46 9.00 10.14 24.42
C MET A 46 8.87 10.82 25.78
N VAL A 47 7.85 11.65 25.98
CA VAL A 47 7.57 12.27 27.29
C VAL A 47 7.29 11.20 28.34
N LEU A 48 6.48 10.17 28.01
CA LEU A 48 6.24 9.04 28.90
C LEU A 48 7.55 8.31 29.23
N ALA A 49 8.40 8.02 28.24
CA ALA A 49 9.67 7.34 28.43
C ALA A 49 10.59 8.09 29.40
N ILE A 50 10.70 9.41 29.24
CA ILE A 50 11.49 10.29 30.12
C ILE A 50 10.92 10.27 31.55
N LEU A 51 9.60 10.42 31.71
CA LEU A 51 8.96 10.40 33.02
C LEU A 51 9.15 9.05 33.72
N LEU A 52 9.01 7.93 32.99
CA LEU A 52 9.24 6.59 33.52
C LEU A 52 10.70 6.40 33.93
N PHE A 53 11.66 6.87 33.13
CA PHE A 53 13.08 6.78 33.46
C PHE A 53 13.41 7.38 34.84
N PHE A 54 12.87 8.56 35.16
CA PHE A 54 13.10 9.22 36.45
C PHE A 54 12.22 8.70 37.60
N SER A 55 11.04 8.16 37.29
CA SER A 55 10.02 7.89 38.31
C SER A 55 9.83 6.41 38.62
N VAL A 56 10.17 5.48 37.72
CA VAL A 56 9.79 4.06 37.85
C VAL A 56 10.34 3.43 39.13
N VAL A 57 11.61 3.66 39.46
CA VAL A 57 12.24 3.12 40.67
C VAL A 57 11.58 3.64 41.95
N ARG A 58 11.05 4.87 41.92
CA ARG A 58 10.34 5.50 43.04
C ARG A 58 8.87 5.08 43.12
N LEU A 59 8.28 4.69 42.00
CA LEU A 59 6.88 4.25 41.92
C LEU A 59 6.71 2.80 42.38
N LEU A 60 7.64 1.90 42.02
CA LEU A 60 7.50 0.45 42.27
C LEU A 60 7.25 0.05 43.73
N PRO A 61 7.93 0.62 44.77
CA PRO A 61 7.77 0.17 46.14
C PRO A 61 6.35 0.25 46.68
N GLY A 62 5.59 1.29 46.29
CA GLY A 62 4.21 1.54 46.76
C GLY A 62 3.10 0.93 45.88
N GLU A 63 3.45 0.15 44.84
CA GLU A 63 2.49 -0.43 43.90
C GLU A 63 2.18 -1.90 44.22
N THR A 64 0.97 -2.34 43.82
CA THR A 64 0.59 -3.76 43.82
C THR A 64 1.45 -4.56 42.84
N LEU A 65 1.53 -5.88 42.96
CA LEU A 65 2.26 -6.72 42.00
C LEU A 65 1.81 -6.45 40.56
N LEU A 66 0.49 -6.35 40.33
CA LEU A 66 -0.08 -6.07 39.03
C LEU A 66 0.30 -4.66 38.53
N GLY A 67 0.27 -3.66 39.41
CA GLY A 67 0.75 -2.31 39.10
C GLY A 67 2.23 -2.27 38.72
N ARG A 68 3.09 -3.02 39.44
CA ARG A 68 4.52 -3.14 39.13
C ARG A 68 4.74 -3.77 37.76
N LEU A 69 4.08 -4.89 37.47
CA LEU A 69 4.14 -5.54 36.15
C LEU A 69 3.63 -4.63 35.04
N GLY A 70 2.62 -3.81 35.31
CA GLY A 70 2.09 -2.82 34.38
C GLY A 70 3.12 -1.74 34.03
N TRP A 71 3.73 -1.11 35.04
CA TRP A 71 4.77 -0.09 34.83
C TRP A 71 6.03 -0.64 34.17
N LEU A 72 6.47 -1.85 34.55
CA LEU A 72 7.64 -2.50 33.92
C LEU A 72 7.36 -2.84 32.45
N SER A 73 6.17 -3.36 32.13
CA SER A 73 5.77 -3.62 30.74
C SER A 73 5.73 -2.33 29.91
N LEU A 74 5.16 -1.25 30.45
CA LEU A 74 5.18 0.06 29.79
C LEU A 74 6.60 0.61 29.60
N ALA A 75 7.47 0.49 30.59
CA ALA A 75 8.85 0.94 30.49
C ALA A 75 9.62 0.15 29.42
N ALA A 76 9.45 -1.16 29.37
CA ALA A 76 10.03 -2.01 28.32
C ALA A 76 9.47 -1.64 26.93
N GLY A 77 8.16 -1.43 26.82
CA GLY A 77 7.51 -0.96 25.60
C GLY A 77 8.03 0.41 25.15
N ALA A 78 8.19 1.36 26.07
CA ALA A 78 8.72 2.70 25.79
C ALA A 78 10.18 2.65 25.32
N LEU A 79 11.03 1.84 25.97
CA LEU A 79 12.42 1.61 25.53
C LEU A 79 12.48 1.03 24.12
N LEU A 80 11.64 0.03 23.84
CA LEU A 80 11.53 -0.55 22.50
C LEU A 80 11.02 0.48 21.48
N GLY A 81 10.08 1.34 21.86
CA GLY A 81 9.61 2.46 21.06
C GLY A 81 10.74 3.43 20.70
N MET A 82 11.62 3.77 21.65
CA MET A 82 12.80 4.59 21.38
C MET A 82 13.76 3.95 20.37
N VAL A 83 13.94 2.64 20.43
CA VAL A 83 14.71 1.89 19.42
C VAL A 83 14.03 2.00 18.05
N LEU A 84 12.71 1.78 17.99
CA LEU A 84 11.93 1.83 16.76
C LEU A 84 11.92 3.20 16.09
N ILE A 85 11.94 4.30 16.86
CA ILE A 85 12.06 5.67 16.30
C ILE A 85 13.36 5.80 15.48
N LYS A 86 14.45 5.17 15.93
CA LYS A 86 15.75 5.23 15.25
C LYS A 86 15.86 4.24 14.10
N THR A 87 15.35 3.01 14.27
CA THR A 87 15.48 1.95 13.26
C THR A 87 14.38 2.00 12.19
N GLY A 88 13.30 2.73 12.45
CA GLY A 88 12.05 2.61 11.71
C GLY A 88 11.37 1.26 11.94
N THR A 89 10.27 1.02 11.21
CA THR A 89 9.48 -0.22 11.28
C THR A 89 9.39 -0.95 9.93
N PRO A 90 10.51 -1.20 9.21
CA PRO A 90 10.48 -1.97 7.97
C PRO A 90 9.95 -3.39 8.20
N LEU A 91 9.50 -4.06 7.13
CA LEU A 91 8.84 -5.38 7.23
C LEU A 91 9.64 -6.42 8.03
N ARG A 92 10.97 -6.44 7.90
CA ARG A 92 11.86 -7.34 8.65
C ARG A 92 11.87 -7.10 10.17
N LEU A 93 11.57 -5.86 10.60
CA LEU A 93 11.48 -5.46 12.01
C LEU A 93 10.03 -5.39 12.51
N LYS A 94 9.05 -5.82 11.71
CA LYS A 94 7.64 -5.87 12.13
C LYS A 94 7.42 -6.63 13.45
N PRO A 95 8.14 -7.72 13.77
CA PRO A 95 8.03 -8.37 15.08
C PRO A 95 8.36 -7.44 16.26
N TRP A 96 9.30 -6.50 16.10
CA TRP A 96 9.67 -5.53 17.15
C TRP A 96 8.54 -4.53 17.37
N LEU A 97 7.88 -4.07 16.31
CA LEU A 97 6.69 -3.23 16.42
C LEU A 97 5.56 -3.95 17.17
N TYR A 98 5.28 -5.21 16.84
CA TYR A 98 4.26 -5.98 17.56
C TYR A 98 4.64 -6.27 19.01
N ALA A 99 5.93 -6.48 19.31
CA ALA A 99 6.40 -6.59 20.68
C ALA A 99 6.19 -5.29 21.46
N HIS A 100 6.47 -4.13 20.85
CA HIS A 100 6.16 -2.82 21.43
C HIS A 100 4.66 -2.68 21.73
N ILE A 101 3.80 -3.00 20.76
CA ILE A 101 2.34 -2.97 20.93
C ILE A 101 1.90 -3.91 22.06
N ALA A 102 2.37 -5.16 22.06
CA ALA A 102 1.99 -6.16 23.05
C ALA A 102 2.41 -5.74 24.48
N LEU A 103 3.64 -5.26 24.65
CA LEU A 103 4.13 -4.74 25.94
C LEU A 103 3.29 -3.54 26.41
N CYS A 104 2.93 -2.62 25.51
CA CYS A 104 2.12 -1.46 25.86
C CYS A 104 0.68 -1.84 26.21
N VAL A 105 0.07 -2.77 25.47
CA VAL A 105 -1.28 -3.28 25.75
C VAL A 105 -1.32 -4.03 27.08
N LEU A 106 -0.36 -4.92 27.34
CA LEU A 106 -0.24 -5.62 28.63
C LEU A 106 -0.04 -4.63 29.78
N GLY A 107 0.84 -3.65 29.59
CA GLY A 107 1.08 -2.58 30.56
C GLY A 107 -0.18 -1.79 30.90
N ALA A 108 -0.91 -1.34 29.87
CA ALA A 108 -2.17 -0.61 30.03
C ALA A 108 -3.25 -1.47 30.70
N LEU A 109 -3.38 -2.74 30.31
CA LEU A 109 -4.34 -3.68 30.87
C LEU A 109 -4.09 -3.91 32.37
N PHE A 110 -2.84 -4.19 32.75
CA PHE A 110 -2.48 -4.43 34.15
C PHE A 110 -2.70 -3.19 35.02
N LEU A 111 -2.36 -1.99 34.52
CA LEU A 111 -2.62 -0.75 35.23
C LEU A 111 -4.11 -0.44 35.34
N ALA A 112 -4.90 -0.68 34.29
CA ALA A 112 -6.35 -0.49 34.30
C ALA A 112 -7.01 -1.43 35.33
N VAL A 113 -6.63 -2.70 35.35
CA VAL A 113 -7.15 -3.67 36.33
C VAL A 113 -6.73 -3.31 37.74
N SER A 114 -5.45 -2.95 37.97
CA SER A 114 -4.96 -2.51 39.27
C SER A 114 -5.74 -1.28 39.78
N TRP A 115 -6.01 -0.32 38.88
CA TRP A 115 -6.79 0.86 39.19
C TRP A 115 -8.25 0.52 39.54
N LEU A 116 -8.91 -0.36 38.77
CA LEU A 116 -10.28 -0.80 39.05
C LEU A 116 -10.39 -1.56 40.39
N ILE A 117 -9.39 -2.39 40.72
CA ILE A 117 -9.29 -3.03 42.04
C ILE A 117 -9.16 -1.98 43.14
N SER A 118 -8.31 -0.96 42.96
CA SER A 118 -8.13 0.11 43.95
C SER A 118 -9.39 0.95 44.19
N LYS A 119 -10.31 1.00 43.21
CA LYS A 119 -11.62 1.65 43.31
C LYS A 119 -12.72 0.75 43.88
N GLY A 120 -12.43 -0.53 44.14
CA GLY A 120 -13.41 -1.52 44.60
C GLY A 120 -14.37 -2.02 43.50
N TRP A 121 -14.18 -1.62 42.24
CA TRP A 121 -15.13 -1.91 41.15
C TRP A 121 -15.13 -3.40 40.74
N LEU A 122 -14.05 -4.13 40.98
CA LEU A 122 -13.94 -5.57 40.68
C LEU A 122 -14.23 -6.46 41.90
N GLY A 123 -14.76 -5.87 42.98
CA GLY A 123 -15.05 -6.55 44.23
C GLY A 123 -13.82 -6.89 45.08
N GLU A 124 -14.09 -7.36 46.30
CA GLU A 124 -13.06 -7.62 47.30
C GLU A 124 -12.53 -9.06 47.26
N SER A 125 -13.33 -10.01 46.73
CA SER A 125 -12.97 -11.42 46.69
C SER A 125 -12.08 -11.78 45.50
N ILE A 126 -11.15 -12.73 45.71
CA ILE A 126 -10.24 -13.24 44.68
C ILE A 126 -10.98 -13.73 43.42
N PRO A 127 -12.09 -14.49 43.50
CA PRO A 127 -12.82 -14.95 42.31
C PRO A 127 -13.41 -13.79 41.50
N ARG A 128 -13.98 -12.76 42.16
CA ARG A 128 -14.55 -11.60 41.46
C ARG A 128 -13.47 -10.79 40.74
N ARG A 129 -12.31 -10.60 41.38
CA ARG A 129 -11.15 -9.95 40.76
C ARG A 129 -10.63 -10.74 39.55
N GLY A 130 -10.59 -12.07 39.65
CA GLY A 130 -10.22 -12.96 38.55
C GLY A 130 -11.17 -12.87 37.36
N LEU A 131 -12.49 -12.91 37.61
CA LEU A 131 -13.51 -12.73 36.57
C LEU A 131 -13.42 -11.34 35.92
N GLY A 132 -13.21 -10.29 36.71
CA GLY A 132 -13.02 -8.94 36.20
C GLY A 132 -11.80 -8.80 35.28
N PHE A 133 -10.66 -9.39 35.68
CA PHE A 133 -9.46 -9.45 34.84
C PHE A 133 -9.71 -10.22 33.54
N ALA A 134 -10.37 -11.39 33.62
CA ALA A 134 -10.70 -12.18 32.45
C ALA A 134 -11.64 -11.42 31.49
N ALA A 135 -12.65 -10.73 32.01
CA ALA A 135 -13.58 -9.93 31.22
C ALA A 135 -12.86 -8.78 30.48
N LEU A 136 -11.99 -8.03 31.17
CA LEU A 136 -11.18 -6.96 30.57
C LEU A 136 -10.21 -7.50 29.51
N THR A 137 -9.63 -8.66 29.75
CA THR A 137 -8.75 -9.34 28.79
C THR A 137 -9.53 -9.73 27.54
N LEU A 138 -10.70 -10.36 27.69
CA LEU A 138 -11.57 -10.73 26.58
C LEU A 138 -12.04 -9.51 25.79
N LEU A 139 -12.40 -8.41 26.48
CA LEU A 139 -12.75 -7.16 25.83
C LEU A 139 -11.59 -6.61 25.00
N THR A 140 -10.38 -6.60 25.56
CA THR A 140 -9.17 -6.13 24.87
C THR A 140 -8.86 -6.98 23.65
N VAL A 141 -8.95 -8.31 23.77
CA VAL A 141 -8.77 -9.26 22.65
C VAL A 141 -9.86 -9.07 21.60
N GLY A 142 -11.12 -8.89 21.99
CA GLY A 142 -12.24 -8.65 21.07
C GLY A 142 -12.06 -7.35 20.27
N MET A 143 -11.63 -6.27 20.93
CA MET A 143 -11.30 -5.01 20.25
C MET A 143 -10.10 -5.17 19.30
N ALA A 144 -9.05 -5.88 19.71
CA ALA A 144 -7.90 -6.16 18.86
C ALA A 144 -8.26 -7.01 17.63
N ALA A 145 -9.11 -8.02 17.80
CA ALA A 145 -9.61 -8.86 16.72
C ALA A 145 -10.52 -8.08 15.76
N GLY A 146 -11.44 -7.27 16.30
CA GLY A 146 -12.32 -6.42 15.50
C GLY A 146 -11.55 -5.38 14.67
N THR A 147 -10.58 -4.70 15.28
CA THR A 147 -9.70 -3.75 14.56
C THR A 147 -8.81 -4.43 13.54
N TRP A 148 -8.29 -5.63 13.83
CA TRP A 148 -7.55 -6.42 12.84
C TRP A 148 -8.43 -6.81 11.65
N TRP A 149 -9.67 -7.23 11.90
CA TRP A 149 -10.60 -7.65 10.85
C TRP A 149 -10.91 -6.49 9.89
N THR A 150 -11.29 -5.32 10.41
CA THR A 150 -11.58 -4.14 9.59
C THR A 150 -10.34 -3.66 8.84
N ARG A 151 -9.17 -3.75 9.47
CA ARG A 151 -7.89 -3.34 8.90
C ARG A 151 -7.40 -4.25 7.77
N GLU A 152 -7.52 -5.57 7.91
CA GLU A 152 -6.87 -6.54 7.01
C GLU A 152 -7.87 -7.26 6.10
N VAL A 153 -8.98 -7.76 6.63
CA VAL A 153 -9.94 -8.57 5.85
C VAL A 153 -10.73 -7.67 4.90
N ALA A 154 -11.28 -6.56 5.40
CA ALA A 154 -12.01 -5.62 4.54
C ALA A 154 -11.10 -5.04 3.44
N TRP A 155 -9.84 -4.72 3.77
CA TRP A 155 -8.87 -4.23 2.80
C TRP A 155 -8.56 -5.26 1.71
N LYS A 156 -8.35 -6.53 2.05
CA LYS A 156 -8.14 -7.60 1.07
C LYS A 156 -9.36 -7.80 0.17
N ASN A 157 -10.55 -7.86 0.75
CA ASN A 157 -11.78 -8.07 -0.01
C ASN A 157 -12.06 -6.92 -0.99
N ALA A 158 -11.77 -5.68 -0.59
CA ALA A 158 -11.93 -4.50 -1.45
C ALA A 158 -10.93 -4.43 -2.61
N ASN A 159 -9.87 -5.26 -2.59
CA ASN A 159 -8.82 -5.29 -3.62
C ASN A 159 -8.73 -6.67 -4.28
N ARG A 160 -9.84 -7.42 -4.34
CA ARG A 160 -9.89 -8.69 -5.05
C ARG A 160 -10.24 -8.43 -6.52
N ILE A 161 -9.54 -9.10 -7.43
CA ILE A 161 -9.89 -9.09 -8.85
C ILE A 161 -11.06 -10.04 -9.07
N SER A 162 -12.13 -9.56 -9.71
CA SER A 162 -13.33 -10.33 -9.98
C SER A 162 -13.77 -10.12 -11.41
N ASN A 163 -13.74 -11.18 -12.21
CA ASN A 163 -14.21 -11.12 -13.59
C ASN A 163 -15.73 -10.97 -13.66
N PRO A 164 -16.24 -10.26 -14.68
CA PRO A 164 -17.67 -10.30 -15.01
C PRO A 164 -18.06 -11.72 -15.46
N LEU A 165 -19.36 -12.04 -15.35
CA LEU A 165 -19.89 -13.34 -15.77
C LEU A 165 -19.70 -13.61 -17.27
N MET A 166 -19.82 -12.56 -18.08
CA MET A 166 -19.65 -12.61 -19.52
C MET A 166 -18.69 -11.49 -19.96
N PRO A 167 -17.83 -11.75 -20.97
CA PRO A 167 -17.02 -10.69 -21.56
C PRO A 167 -17.90 -9.70 -22.33
N PRO A 168 -17.42 -8.46 -22.55
CA PRO A 168 -18.09 -7.53 -23.45
C PRO A 168 -18.17 -8.10 -24.87
N GLU A 169 -19.28 -7.80 -25.56
CA GLU A 169 -19.51 -8.30 -26.93
C GLU A 169 -18.58 -7.65 -27.95
N THR A 170 -18.20 -6.38 -27.72
CA THR A 170 -17.30 -5.60 -28.55
C THR A 170 -16.40 -4.72 -27.69
N MET A 171 -15.28 -4.26 -28.26
CA MET A 171 -14.40 -3.29 -27.57
C MET A 171 -15.10 -1.98 -27.20
N ASP A 172 -16.18 -1.59 -27.88
CA ASP A 172 -16.96 -0.39 -27.54
C ASP A 172 -17.63 -0.47 -26.17
N SER A 173 -17.77 -1.68 -25.62
CA SER A 173 -18.32 -1.92 -24.27
C SER A 173 -17.24 -2.10 -23.21
N GLU A 174 -15.97 -1.84 -23.55
CA GLU A 174 -14.84 -1.87 -22.62
C GLU A 174 -14.47 -0.48 -22.09
N GLY A 175 -13.93 -0.41 -20.87
CA GLY A 175 -13.52 0.86 -20.26
C GLY A 175 -14.64 1.90 -20.23
N ASP A 176 -14.35 3.10 -20.73
CA ASP A 176 -15.32 4.19 -20.91
C ASP A 176 -16.00 4.19 -22.30
N GLY A 177 -15.77 3.14 -23.11
CA GLY A 177 -16.27 3.01 -24.47
C GLY A 177 -15.79 4.13 -25.43
N PRO A 178 -16.44 4.31 -26.59
CA PRO A 178 -15.98 5.25 -27.63
C PRO A 178 -15.92 6.72 -27.23
N GLN A 179 -16.56 7.13 -26.13
CA GLN A 179 -16.48 8.50 -25.59
C GLN A 179 -15.40 8.64 -24.52
N GLY A 180 -14.79 7.53 -24.12
CA GLY A 180 -13.71 7.46 -23.15
C GLY A 180 -12.46 8.19 -23.63
N LYS A 181 -11.80 8.87 -22.70
CA LYS A 181 -10.60 9.67 -22.99
C LYS A 181 -9.43 8.83 -23.51
N PHE A 182 -9.31 7.61 -23.01
CA PHE A 182 -8.20 6.70 -23.28
C PHE A 182 -8.57 5.58 -24.27
N PHE A 183 -9.82 5.55 -24.72
CA PHE A 183 -10.31 4.57 -25.68
C PHE A 183 -9.47 4.61 -26.98
N PRO A 184 -9.09 3.45 -27.56
CA PRO A 184 -9.59 2.10 -27.28
C PRO A 184 -8.79 1.30 -26.23
N SER A 185 -7.98 1.94 -25.39
CA SER A 185 -7.55 1.28 -24.15
C SER A 185 -8.71 1.26 -23.14
N SER A 186 -8.80 0.18 -22.38
CA SER A 186 -9.80 -0.03 -21.32
C SER A 186 -9.40 0.65 -20.00
N ALA A 187 -8.27 1.36 -19.98
CA ALA A 187 -7.78 2.10 -18.84
C ALA A 187 -8.66 3.29 -18.49
N GLN A 188 -8.85 3.52 -17.20
CA GLN A 188 -9.63 4.62 -16.66
C GLN A 188 -8.89 5.28 -15.49
N THR A 189 -9.23 6.53 -15.20
CA THR A 189 -8.81 7.19 -13.96
C THR A 189 -10.01 7.32 -13.03
N ARG A 190 -9.80 7.15 -11.72
CA ARG A 190 -10.89 7.21 -10.71
C ARG A 190 -11.71 8.49 -10.75
N HIS A 191 -11.15 9.59 -11.26
CA HIS A 191 -11.81 10.90 -11.34
C HIS A 191 -12.12 11.33 -12.77
N GLY A 192 -11.98 10.45 -13.77
CA GLY A 192 -12.24 10.74 -15.20
C GLY A 192 -11.32 11.79 -15.84
N GLY A 193 -10.31 12.27 -15.11
CA GLY A 193 -9.40 13.32 -15.54
C GLY A 193 -8.03 12.80 -15.99
N ASN A 194 -7.18 13.72 -16.45
CA ASN A 194 -5.77 13.44 -16.67
C ASN A 194 -5.01 13.37 -15.35
N ILE A 195 -3.91 12.62 -15.37
CA ILE A 195 -2.90 12.59 -14.32
C ILE A 195 -1.67 13.34 -14.86
N PRO A 196 -1.10 14.33 -14.15
CA PRO A 196 0.04 15.08 -14.65
C PRO A 196 1.18 14.18 -15.11
N SER A 197 1.72 14.39 -16.32
CA SER A 197 2.77 13.54 -16.89
C SER A 197 3.98 13.39 -15.98
N GLN A 198 4.36 14.48 -15.31
CA GLN A 198 5.47 14.52 -14.35
C GLN A 198 5.31 13.47 -13.25
N TYR A 199 4.08 13.12 -12.84
CA TYR A 199 3.84 12.08 -11.85
C TYR A 199 4.48 10.75 -12.25
N PHE A 200 4.30 10.32 -13.50
CA PHE A 200 4.83 9.04 -13.99
C PHE A 200 6.35 9.04 -14.20
N MET A 201 6.99 10.22 -14.14
CA MET A 201 8.41 10.40 -14.37
C MET A 201 9.26 10.39 -13.09
N LYS A 202 8.64 10.29 -11.90
CA LYS A 202 9.32 10.40 -10.59
C LYS A 202 9.77 9.07 -9.98
N SER A 203 10.20 8.11 -10.80
CA SER A 203 10.74 6.82 -10.31
C SER A 203 12.01 6.99 -9.46
N ASP A 204 12.78 8.05 -9.71
CA ASP A 204 13.97 8.45 -8.94
C ASP A 204 13.64 8.76 -7.46
N ALA A 205 12.44 9.28 -7.18
CA ALA A 205 11.99 9.50 -5.82
C ALA A 205 11.87 8.18 -5.03
N CYS A 206 11.54 7.07 -5.71
CA CYS A 206 11.45 5.73 -5.11
C CYS A 206 12.85 5.15 -4.81
N GLN A 207 13.86 5.45 -5.65
CA GLN A 207 15.23 4.93 -5.52
C GLN A 207 15.85 5.18 -4.14
N ARG A 208 15.51 6.32 -3.50
CA ARG A 208 16.05 6.68 -2.17
C ARG A 208 15.82 5.61 -1.10
N CYS A 209 14.71 4.87 -1.19
CA CYS A 209 14.36 3.80 -0.26
C CYS A 209 14.35 2.41 -0.91
N HIS A 210 14.21 2.34 -2.24
CA HIS A 210 14.07 1.10 -3.01
C HIS A 210 15.15 0.96 -4.09
N ALA A 211 16.41 1.20 -3.73
CA ALA A 211 17.54 1.24 -4.66
C ALA A 211 17.71 -0.05 -5.47
N ASP A 212 17.54 -1.22 -4.84
CA ASP A 212 17.72 -2.51 -5.52
C ASP A 212 16.68 -2.75 -6.61
N ILE A 213 15.40 -2.53 -6.28
CA ILE A 213 14.28 -2.67 -7.24
C ILE A 213 14.39 -1.61 -8.33
N TYR A 214 14.78 -0.39 -7.99
CA TYR A 214 15.02 0.66 -8.98
C TYR A 214 16.07 0.23 -10.00
N LYS A 215 17.19 -0.35 -9.55
CA LYS A 215 18.26 -0.83 -10.45
C LYS A 215 17.77 -1.97 -11.36
N GLN A 216 16.95 -2.89 -10.84
CA GLN A 216 16.34 -3.95 -11.67
C GLN A 216 15.41 -3.33 -12.72
N TRP A 217 14.52 -2.44 -12.30
CA TRP A 217 13.58 -1.73 -13.17
C TRP A 217 14.29 -0.96 -14.28
N ASP A 218 15.33 -0.20 -13.95
CA ASP A 218 16.09 0.65 -14.88
C ASP A 218 16.67 -0.14 -16.06
N SER A 219 17.00 -1.41 -15.84
CA SER A 219 17.48 -2.33 -16.89
C SER A 219 16.39 -3.15 -17.58
N SER A 220 15.12 -3.00 -17.20
CA SER A 220 14.01 -3.85 -17.64
C SER A 220 13.29 -3.34 -18.90
N MET A 221 12.57 -4.22 -19.57
CA MET A 221 11.71 -3.83 -20.70
C MET A 221 10.53 -2.93 -20.27
N HIS A 222 10.16 -2.92 -18.99
CA HIS A 222 9.18 -1.95 -18.48
C HIS A 222 9.74 -0.53 -18.48
N HIS A 223 11.03 -0.35 -18.16
CA HIS A 223 11.66 0.96 -18.32
C HIS A 223 11.78 1.33 -19.81
N PHE A 224 12.18 0.38 -20.67
CA PHE A 224 12.31 0.58 -22.12
C PHE A 224 11.02 0.31 -22.92
N SER A 225 9.86 0.61 -22.36
CA SER A 225 8.56 0.28 -22.97
C SER A 225 8.00 1.35 -23.90
N SER A 226 8.50 2.59 -23.81
CA SER A 226 7.98 3.75 -24.54
C SER A 226 8.91 4.12 -25.70
N PHE A 227 8.99 5.39 -26.12
CA PHE A 227 9.80 5.78 -27.29
C PHE A 227 11.31 5.82 -27.02
N ASN A 228 11.74 5.47 -25.81
CA ASN A 228 13.12 5.07 -25.53
C ASN A 228 13.48 3.70 -26.17
N ASN A 229 12.50 2.96 -26.69
CA ASN A 229 12.69 1.82 -27.57
C ASN A 229 12.30 2.18 -29.02
N GLN A 230 13.26 2.12 -29.94
CA GLN A 230 13.05 2.55 -31.32
C GLN A 230 12.11 1.64 -32.11
N TRP A 231 12.03 0.35 -31.79
CA TRP A 231 11.09 -0.57 -32.44
C TRP A 231 9.66 -0.19 -32.11
N TYR A 232 9.38 -0.03 -30.82
CA TYR A 232 8.07 0.40 -30.35
C TYR A 232 7.68 1.76 -30.94
N ARG A 233 8.57 2.76 -30.82
CA ARG A 233 8.37 4.09 -31.41
C ARG A 233 7.97 4.00 -32.88
N LYS A 234 8.72 3.25 -33.70
CA LYS A 234 8.44 3.14 -35.14
C LYS A 234 7.14 2.39 -35.44
N SER A 235 6.78 1.39 -34.63
CA SER A 235 5.46 0.74 -34.72
C SER A 235 4.32 1.73 -34.46
N ILE A 236 4.45 2.60 -33.45
CA ILE A 236 3.42 3.63 -33.18
C ILE A 236 3.41 4.71 -34.28
N GLU A 237 4.57 5.12 -34.80
CA GLU A 237 4.63 6.11 -35.89
C GLU A 237 3.86 5.58 -37.12
N TYR A 238 4.12 4.33 -37.51
CA TYR A 238 3.41 3.67 -38.60
C TYR A 238 1.93 3.47 -38.29
N MET A 239 1.58 3.01 -37.09
CA MET A 239 0.18 2.81 -36.69
C MET A 239 -0.63 4.11 -36.78
N GLN A 240 -0.04 5.25 -36.36
CA GLN A 240 -0.71 6.55 -36.49
C GLN A 240 -0.84 7.01 -37.94
N GLU A 241 0.07 6.64 -38.84
CA GLU A 241 -0.05 6.92 -40.28
C GLU A 241 -1.20 6.16 -40.93
N VAL A 242 -1.44 4.90 -40.53
CA VAL A 242 -2.44 4.03 -41.19
C VAL A 242 -3.80 4.00 -40.50
N ALA A 243 -3.85 4.19 -39.18
CA ALA A 243 -5.06 4.06 -38.35
C ALA A 243 -5.33 5.29 -37.45
N GLY A 244 -4.44 6.29 -37.47
CA GLY A 244 -4.59 7.52 -36.70
C GLY A 244 -4.20 7.40 -35.22
N ALA A 245 -4.11 8.56 -34.57
CA ALA A 245 -3.69 8.68 -33.17
C ALA A 245 -4.63 7.94 -32.20
N ARG A 246 -5.95 7.97 -32.47
CA ARG A 246 -6.95 7.34 -31.62
C ARG A 246 -6.70 5.84 -31.47
N SER A 247 -6.54 5.09 -32.55
CA SER A 247 -6.31 3.64 -32.48
C SER A 247 -5.03 3.29 -31.74
N SER A 248 -3.98 4.12 -31.84
CA SER A 248 -2.72 3.91 -31.13
C SER A 248 -2.81 4.08 -29.60
N LYS A 249 -3.88 4.68 -29.06
CA LYS A 249 -4.10 4.75 -27.60
C LYS A 249 -4.25 3.37 -26.94
N TRP A 250 -4.63 2.36 -27.71
CA TRP A 250 -4.61 0.95 -27.30
C TRP A 250 -3.23 0.53 -26.77
N CYS A 251 -2.17 0.86 -27.52
CA CYS A 251 -0.79 0.58 -27.12
C CYS A 251 -0.40 1.43 -25.91
N ALA A 252 -0.75 2.72 -25.95
CA ALA A 252 -0.36 3.73 -24.97
C ALA A 252 -0.91 3.45 -23.56
N GLY A 253 -2.05 2.75 -23.46
CA GLY A 253 -2.66 2.34 -22.19
C GLY A 253 -1.70 1.56 -21.30
N CYS A 254 -0.86 0.73 -21.92
CA CYS A 254 0.15 -0.04 -21.22
C CYS A 254 1.53 0.61 -21.33
N HIS A 255 1.91 1.17 -22.48
CA HIS A 255 3.30 1.54 -22.78
C HIS A 255 3.68 3.00 -22.47
N ASP A 256 2.75 3.95 -22.59
CA ASP A 256 3.06 5.39 -22.62
C ASP A 256 2.28 6.20 -21.55
N PRO A 257 2.35 5.83 -20.26
CA PRO A 257 1.50 6.42 -19.24
C PRO A 257 1.67 7.93 -19.07
N ALA A 258 2.92 8.43 -19.18
CA ALA A 258 3.21 9.86 -19.09
C ALA A 258 2.56 10.67 -20.23
N LEU A 259 2.43 10.08 -21.42
CA LEU A 259 1.81 10.74 -22.57
C LEU A 259 0.29 10.57 -22.56
N LEU A 260 -0.20 9.34 -22.41
CA LEU A 260 -1.63 9.03 -22.49
C LEU A 260 -2.41 9.68 -21.36
N TYR A 261 -2.05 9.39 -20.10
CA TYR A 261 -2.79 9.90 -18.95
C TYR A 261 -2.51 11.38 -18.70
N GLY A 262 -1.41 11.91 -19.22
CA GLY A 262 -1.12 13.35 -19.28
C GLY A 262 -1.97 14.13 -20.28
N GLY A 263 -2.60 13.43 -21.24
CA GLY A 263 -3.38 14.05 -22.31
C GLY A 263 -2.54 14.59 -23.47
N LEU A 264 -1.30 14.13 -23.62
CA LEU A 264 -0.41 14.51 -24.72
C LEU A 264 -0.59 13.60 -25.95
N PHE A 265 -1.14 12.40 -25.77
CA PHE A 265 -1.21 11.37 -26.81
C PHE A 265 -2.27 11.61 -27.90
N ASP A 266 -3.09 12.66 -27.77
CA ASP A 266 -3.98 13.10 -28.85
C ASP A 266 -3.21 13.79 -29.99
N ALA A 267 -2.02 14.31 -29.72
CA ALA A 267 -1.14 14.87 -30.74
C ALA A 267 -0.40 13.77 -31.51
N PRO A 268 -0.09 13.96 -32.81
CA PRO A 268 0.74 13.04 -33.58
C PRO A 268 2.10 12.83 -32.90
N ILE A 269 2.51 11.57 -32.69
CA ILE A 269 3.70 11.29 -31.86
C ILE A 269 4.98 11.86 -32.46
N LYS A 270 5.06 12.03 -33.78
CA LYS A 270 6.19 12.69 -34.47
C LYS A 270 6.45 14.12 -33.98
N GLN A 271 5.45 14.78 -33.39
CA GLN A 271 5.57 16.14 -32.85
C GLN A 271 6.01 16.16 -31.37
N ILE A 272 5.87 15.03 -30.66
CA ILE A 272 6.07 14.94 -29.20
C ILE A 272 7.12 13.90 -28.78
N VAL A 273 7.74 13.20 -29.74
CA VAL A 273 8.69 12.10 -29.49
C VAL A 273 9.97 12.52 -28.77
N ASP A 274 10.33 13.80 -28.87
CA ASP A 274 11.51 14.36 -28.20
C ASP A 274 11.21 14.94 -26.82
N LEU A 275 9.95 14.92 -26.39
CA LEU A 275 9.58 15.27 -25.02
C LEU A 275 10.16 14.24 -24.03
N PRO A 276 10.60 14.65 -22.83
CA PRO A 276 11.01 13.73 -21.77
C PRO A 276 9.94 12.67 -21.44
N GLU A 277 8.67 13.05 -21.47
CA GLU A 277 7.50 12.19 -21.23
C GLU A 277 7.46 10.99 -22.17
N ALA A 278 7.87 11.18 -23.43
CA ALA A 278 7.93 10.15 -24.46
C ALA A 278 9.03 9.10 -24.21
N ARG A 279 9.94 9.34 -23.27
CA ARG A 279 11.05 8.44 -22.94
C ARG A 279 10.97 7.89 -21.51
N ALA A 280 9.85 8.14 -20.81
CA ALA A 280 9.68 7.79 -19.41
C ALA A 280 9.48 6.28 -19.18
N GLY A 281 8.92 5.56 -20.16
CA GLY A 281 8.55 4.14 -20.02
C GLY A 281 7.45 3.90 -18.98
N LEU A 282 7.25 2.63 -18.59
CA LEU A 282 6.47 2.29 -17.40
C LEU A 282 7.33 2.49 -16.15
N GLY A 283 7.27 3.68 -15.56
CA GLY A 283 7.85 3.97 -14.26
C GLY A 283 7.16 3.24 -13.10
N CYS A 284 7.76 3.32 -11.90
CA CYS A 284 7.21 2.70 -10.68
C CYS A 284 5.75 3.12 -10.43
N LEU A 285 5.47 4.40 -10.67
CA LEU A 285 4.17 5.02 -10.42
C LEU A 285 3.11 4.62 -11.46
N MET A 286 3.44 3.95 -12.57
CA MET A 286 2.41 3.38 -13.42
C MET A 286 1.73 2.21 -12.72
N CYS A 287 2.48 1.16 -12.40
CA CYS A 287 1.95 -0.03 -11.72
C CYS A 287 1.43 0.29 -10.32
N HIS A 288 2.16 1.09 -9.55
CA HIS A 288 1.81 1.41 -8.16
C HIS A 288 0.66 2.43 -8.01
N SER A 289 0.11 2.94 -9.11
CA SER A 289 -1.09 3.79 -9.09
C SER A 289 -2.36 3.06 -9.52
N ILE A 290 -2.24 1.79 -9.92
CA ILE A 290 -3.40 0.94 -10.16
C ILE A 290 -4.06 0.65 -8.81
N VAL A 291 -5.31 1.07 -8.66
CA VAL A 291 -6.09 0.88 -7.43
C VAL A 291 -7.18 -0.17 -7.56
N GLU A 292 -7.47 -0.60 -8.78
CA GLU A 292 -8.40 -1.68 -9.09
C GLU A 292 -8.06 -2.25 -10.46
N VAL A 293 -8.03 -3.58 -10.57
CA VAL A 293 -8.04 -4.30 -11.85
C VAL A 293 -9.44 -4.84 -12.02
N LYS A 294 -10.12 -4.39 -13.09
CA LYS A 294 -11.54 -4.65 -13.29
C LYS A 294 -11.79 -6.08 -13.75
N SER A 295 -10.87 -6.65 -14.53
CA SER A 295 -10.94 -8.04 -14.97
C SER A 295 -9.61 -8.56 -15.51
N THR A 296 -9.53 -9.87 -15.72
CA THR A 296 -8.45 -10.56 -16.42
C THR A 296 -8.70 -10.66 -17.94
N MET A 297 -9.52 -9.76 -18.50
CA MET A 297 -9.74 -9.68 -19.95
C MET A 297 -8.60 -8.94 -20.66
N GLY A 298 -7.83 -8.14 -19.93
CA GLY A 298 -6.65 -7.47 -20.45
C GLY A 298 -6.90 -6.03 -20.90
N GLN A 299 -6.26 -5.56 -21.98
CA GLN A 299 -6.53 -4.25 -22.61
C GLN A 299 -6.26 -2.99 -21.75
N GLY A 300 -5.53 -3.13 -20.66
CA GLY A 300 -5.34 -2.09 -19.66
C GLY A 300 -6.58 -1.88 -18.78
N ASP A 301 -7.41 -2.91 -18.57
CA ASP A 301 -8.68 -2.83 -17.83
C ASP A 301 -8.48 -2.60 -16.31
N PHE A 302 -8.04 -1.40 -15.95
CA PHE A 302 -7.78 -0.96 -14.57
C PHE A 302 -8.23 0.48 -14.31
N PHE A 303 -8.31 0.83 -13.02
CA PHE A 303 -8.40 2.21 -12.56
C PHE A 303 -7.06 2.70 -12.00
N LEU A 304 -6.64 3.87 -12.49
CA LEU A 304 -5.54 4.65 -11.92
C LEU A 304 -6.06 5.70 -10.94
N GLU A 305 -5.29 5.93 -9.88
CA GLU A 305 -5.52 7.02 -8.92
C GLU A 305 -4.25 7.86 -8.77
N TYR A 306 -4.42 9.17 -8.59
CA TYR A 306 -3.32 10.11 -8.35
C TYR A 306 -3.26 10.50 -6.86
N PRO A 307 -2.43 9.84 -6.05
CA PRO A 307 -2.30 10.13 -4.63
C PRO A 307 -1.55 11.46 -4.42
N LYS A 308 -2.27 12.56 -4.16
CA LYS A 308 -1.68 13.91 -4.02
C LYS A 308 -0.48 14.01 -3.08
N LEU A 309 -0.42 13.21 -2.01
CA LEU A 309 0.69 13.22 -1.06
C LEU A 309 2.04 12.78 -1.64
N HIS A 310 2.08 12.19 -2.85
CA HIS A 310 3.34 11.90 -3.53
C HIS A 310 4.18 13.18 -3.79
N GLU A 311 3.56 14.36 -3.84
CA GLU A 311 4.28 15.64 -4.01
C GLU A 311 5.27 15.89 -2.88
N LEU A 312 4.98 15.39 -1.67
CA LEU A 312 5.91 15.45 -0.54
C LEU A 312 7.13 14.54 -0.77
N ALA A 313 6.92 13.37 -1.38
CA ALA A 313 7.98 12.43 -1.70
C ALA A 313 8.88 12.92 -2.86
N ALA A 314 8.29 13.64 -3.82
CA ALA A 314 8.95 14.22 -4.99
C ALA A 314 9.47 15.65 -4.75
N SER A 315 9.25 16.22 -3.56
CA SER A 315 9.66 17.60 -3.24
C SER A 315 11.18 17.77 -3.32
N GLU A 316 11.61 18.86 -3.95
CA GLU A 316 13.02 19.24 -4.01
C GLU A 316 13.51 19.88 -2.69
N ASN A 317 12.58 20.33 -1.83
CA ASN A 317 12.92 20.92 -0.53
C ASN A 317 13.50 19.85 0.41
N PRO A 318 14.77 19.98 0.84
CA PRO A 318 15.42 18.98 1.68
C PRO A 318 14.68 18.71 3.01
N LEU A 319 14.10 19.75 3.63
CA LEU A 319 13.40 19.62 4.90
C LEU A 319 12.09 18.82 4.75
N VAL A 320 11.31 19.13 3.72
CA VAL A 320 10.06 18.41 3.41
C VAL A 320 10.36 16.95 3.12
N ARG A 321 11.37 16.70 2.29
CA ARG A 321 11.81 15.34 1.93
C ARG A 321 12.33 14.56 3.14
N SER A 322 13.15 15.17 4.00
CA SER A 322 13.63 14.52 5.23
C SER A 322 12.50 14.20 6.21
N LEU A 323 11.53 15.10 6.37
CA LEU A 323 10.35 14.85 7.20
C LEU A 323 9.49 13.73 6.62
N HIS A 324 9.25 13.74 5.31
CA HIS A 324 8.56 12.66 4.60
C HIS A 324 9.26 11.32 4.82
N ASP A 325 10.57 11.25 4.57
CA ASP A 325 11.33 10.01 4.68
C ASP A 325 11.36 9.50 6.14
N PHE A 326 11.42 10.41 7.12
CA PHE A 326 11.30 10.06 8.54
C PHE A 326 9.93 9.45 8.87
N VAL A 327 8.84 10.11 8.50
CA VAL A 327 7.48 9.64 8.77
C VAL A 327 7.21 8.28 8.10
N VAL A 328 7.64 8.11 6.84
CA VAL A 328 7.50 6.83 6.14
C VAL A 328 8.32 5.73 6.79
N ARG A 329 9.54 6.01 7.29
CA ARG A 329 10.34 5.02 8.01
C ARG A 329 9.76 4.67 9.37
N LEU A 330 9.21 5.67 10.07
CA LEU A 330 8.57 5.50 11.37
C LEU A 330 7.35 4.58 11.26
N ASN A 331 6.47 4.84 10.28
CA ASN A 331 5.26 4.08 10.02
C ASN A 331 5.06 3.88 8.49
N PRO A 332 5.62 2.81 7.89
CA PRO A 332 5.60 2.59 6.44
C PRO A 332 4.28 2.04 5.93
N GLU A 333 3.34 1.67 6.81
CA GLU A 333 2.13 0.99 6.39
C GLU A 333 1.19 1.85 5.52
N PRO A 334 0.89 3.12 5.85
CA PRO A 334 0.15 4.00 4.96
C PRO A 334 0.77 4.08 3.57
N HIS A 335 2.08 4.28 3.49
CA HIS A 335 2.83 4.31 2.22
C HIS A 335 2.66 2.99 1.46
N ARG A 336 2.87 1.85 2.12
CA ARG A 336 2.69 0.52 1.52
C ARG A 336 1.27 0.32 1.01
N ARG A 337 0.24 0.69 1.77
CA ARG A 337 -1.18 0.50 1.37
C ARG A 337 -1.56 1.39 0.19
N THR A 338 -0.95 2.56 0.07
CA THR A 338 -1.14 3.44 -1.09
C THR A 338 -0.59 2.79 -2.37
N PHE A 339 0.65 2.30 -2.34
CA PHE A 339 1.35 1.86 -3.55
C PHE A 339 1.29 0.36 -3.83
N LEU A 340 1.05 -0.49 -2.82
CA LEU A 340 1.12 -1.94 -2.96
C LEU A 340 -0.20 -2.59 -2.52
N LYS A 341 -1.13 -2.69 -3.48
CA LYS A 341 -2.44 -3.32 -3.27
C LYS A 341 -2.30 -4.84 -3.10
N PRO A 342 -3.24 -5.49 -2.38
CA PRO A 342 -3.23 -6.94 -2.19
C PRO A 342 -3.11 -7.75 -3.48
N PHE A 343 -3.84 -7.38 -4.54
CA PHE A 343 -3.81 -8.10 -5.82
C PHE A 343 -2.41 -8.14 -6.46
N MET A 344 -1.52 -7.18 -6.18
CA MET A 344 -0.15 -7.18 -6.71
C MET A 344 0.74 -8.30 -6.14
N ARG A 345 0.28 -8.97 -5.07
CA ARG A 345 1.00 -10.09 -4.44
C ARG A 345 0.17 -11.37 -4.35
N LEU A 346 -1.14 -11.24 -4.15
CA LEU A 346 -2.04 -12.38 -3.98
C LEU A 346 -2.55 -12.90 -5.33
N ASP A 347 -2.76 -12.00 -6.29
CA ASP A 347 -3.35 -12.26 -7.61
C ASP A 347 -2.41 -11.71 -8.70
N THR A 348 -1.10 -11.96 -8.56
CA THR A 348 -0.05 -11.32 -9.37
C THR A 348 -0.23 -11.53 -10.86
N ALA A 349 -0.61 -12.74 -11.28
CA ALA A 349 -0.78 -13.06 -12.69
C ALA A 349 -2.01 -12.37 -13.28
N GLU A 350 -3.10 -12.32 -12.52
CA GLU A 350 -4.33 -11.59 -12.82
C GLU A 350 -4.05 -10.09 -12.93
N PHE A 351 -3.24 -9.53 -12.03
CA PHE A 351 -2.77 -8.16 -12.13
C PHE A 351 -1.96 -7.92 -13.41
N CYS A 352 -0.98 -8.78 -13.70
CA CYS A 352 -0.18 -8.70 -14.93
C CYS A 352 -1.03 -8.83 -16.19
N SER A 353 -2.10 -9.63 -16.16
CA SER A 353 -2.99 -9.85 -17.31
C SER A 353 -3.58 -8.55 -17.86
N SER A 354 -3.74 -7.52 -17.03
CA SER A 354 -4.21 -6.21 -17.46
C SER A 354 -3.40 -5.65 -18.64
N CYS A 355 -2.08 -5.85 -18.65
CA CYS A 355 -1.20 -5.45 -19.75
C CYS A 355 -0.72 -6.63 -20.60
N HIS A 356 -0.66 -7.84 -20.01
CA HIS A 356 -0.11 -9.05 -20.62
C HIS A 356 -1.13 -9.98 -21.29
N LYS A 357 -2.32 -9.45 -21.53
CA LYS A 357 -3.36 -10.08 -22.32
C LYS A 357 -4.03 -9.01 -23.16
N VAL A 358 -4.06 -9.23 -24.46
CA VAL A 358 -4.62 -8.25 -25.38
C VAL A 358 -5.38 -8.88 -26.53
N HIS A 359 -6.34 -8.14 -27.05
CA HIS A 359 -7.04 -8.38 -28.29
C HIS A 359 -7.19 -7.07 -29.06
N LEU A 360 -7.46 -7.19 -30.34
CA LEU A 360 -7.72 -6.07 -31.22
C LEU A 360 -9.12 -6.27 -31.79
N ASP A 361 -9.84 -5.19 -32.02
CA ASP A 361 -11.11 -5.19 -32.72
C ASP A 361 -11.20 -3.96 -33.64
N VAL A 362 -12.36 -3.72 -34.24
CA VAL A 362 -12.64 -2.64 -35.19
C VAL A 362 -12.08 -1.27 -34.76
N PRO A 363 -12.14 -0.83 -33.49
CA PRO A 363 -11.56 0.44 -33.06
C PRO A 363 -10.03 0.55 -33.21
N VAL A 364 -9.33 -0.58 -33.25
CA VAL A 364 -7.87 -0.66 -33.33
C VAL A 364 -7.40 -1.03 -34.73
N ASN A 365 -8.05 -2.00 -35.37
CA ASN A 365 -7.59 -2.61 -36.61
C ASN A 365 -8.51 -2.42 -37.83
N HIS A 366 -9.65 -1.75 -37.67
CA HIS A 366 -10.65 -1.51 -38.71
C HIS A 366 -11.15 -2.76 -39.46
N TYR A 367 -11.09 -3.93 -38.82
CA TYR A 367 -11.45 -5.21 -39.46
C TYR A 367 -12.39 -6.04 -38.61
N ARG A 368 -11.88 -6.73 -37.60
CA ARG A 368 -12.65 -7.62 -36.72
C ARG A 368 -11.87 -7.93 -35.45
N TRP A 369 -12.53 -8.61 -34.52
CA TRP A 369 -11.87 -9.17 -33.36
C TRP A 369 -10.77 -10.17 -33.74
N ILE A 370 -9.56 -9.93 -33.25
CA ILE A 370 -8.40 -10.80 -33.38
C ILE A 370 -7.71 -10.86 -32.03
N ARG A 371 -7.37 -12.08 -31.59
CA ARG A 371 -6.53 -12.26 -30.41
C ARG A 371 -5.15 -11.65 -30.65
N GLY A 372 -4.70 -10.78 -29.76
CA GLY A 372 -3.32 -10.31 -29.74
C GLY A 372 -2.43 -11.26 -28.94
N PHE A 373 -1.37 -10.73 -28.34
CA PHE A 373 -0.55 -11.52 -27.43
C PHE A 373 -1.31 -11.81 -26.12
N ASN A 374 -1.04 -12.96 -25.51
CA ASN A 374 -1.79 -13.44 -24.35
C ASN A 374 -0.91 -14.38 -23.54
N GLU A 375 -0.08 -13.81 -22.69
CA GLU A 375 0.81 -14.59 -21.82
C GLU A 375 0.05 -15.14 -20.62
N TYR A 376 -0.98 -14.45 -20.14
CA TYR A 376 -1.73 -14.86 -18.96
C TYR A 376 -2.44 -16.22 -19.17
N ASP A 377 -3.24 -16.38 -20.22
CA ASP A 377 -3.96 -17.64 -20.45
C ASP A 377 -2.97 -18.78 -20.79
N ASN A 378 -1.87 -18.46 -21.48
CA ASN A 378 -0.80 -19.43 -21.79
C ASN A 378 -0.08 -19.91 -20.52
N TRP A 379 0.26 -18.98 -19.62
CA TRP A 379 0.80 -19.31 -18.30
C TRP A 379 -0.20 -20.14 -17.50
N GLN A 380 -1.46 -19.72 -17.43
CA GLN A 380 -2.51 -20.39 -16.69
C GLN A 380 -2.71 -21.84 -17.16
N ALA A 381 -2.75 -22.06 -18.48
CA ALA A 381 -2.91 -23.38 -19.09
C ALA A 381 -1.66 -24.28 -18.97
N SER A 382 -0.50 -23.71 -18.64
CA SER A 382 0.75 -24.46 -18.45
C SER A 382 0.77 -25.20 -17.11
N GLY A 383 1.69 -26.14 -16.95
CA GLY A 383 1.92 -26.78 -15.65
C GLY A 383 2.65 -25.87 -14.65
N VAL A 384 3.28 -24.78 -15.13
CA VAL A 384 4.00 -23.82 -14.28
C VAL A 384 3.06 -23.09 -13.33
N SER A 385 1.84 -22.78 -13.77
CA SER A 385 0.81 -22.17 -12.91
C SER A 385 0.29 -23.12 -11.84
N GLY A 386 0.48 -24.45 -12.01
CA GLY A 386 -0.19 -25.48 -11.23
C GLY A 386 -1.70 -25.63 -11.52
N GLN A 387 -2.25 -24.84 -12.45
CA GLN A 387 -3.69 -24.83 -12.78
C GLN A 387 -3.99 -25.57 -14.10
N GLY A 388 -3.00 -25.73 -14.97
CA GLY A 388 -3.18 -26.33 -16.29
C GLY A 388 -3.51 -27.82 -16.23
N ALA A 389 -4.76 -28.21 -16.47
CA ALA A 389 -5.20 -29.62 -16.44
C ALA A 389 -4.61 -30.50 -17.55
N ARG A 390 -4.06 -29.90 -18.61
CA ARG A 390 -3.51 -30.59 -19.79
C ARG A 390 -1.98 -30.55 -19.85
N ALA A 391 -1.32 -30.12 -18.78
CA ALA A 391 0.12 -29.97 -18.78
C ALA A 391 0.82 -31.34 -18.73
N PHE A 392 1.84 -31.50 -19.57
CA PHE A 392 2.67 -32.70 -19.59
C PHE A 392 3.74 -32.71 -18.47
N TYR A 393 4.07 -31.54 -17.94
CA TYR A 393 5.08 -31.37 -16.88
C TYR A 393 4.62 -30.33 -15.87
N TYR A 394 4.81 -30.61 -14.58
CA TYR A 394 4.60 -29.68 -13.47
C TYR A 394 5.93 -29.48 -12.71
N PRO A 395 6.35 -28.24 -12.46
CA PRO A 395 7.49 -27.97 -11.59
C PRO A 395 7.18 -28.39 -10.14
N LYS A 396 8.21 -28.48 -9.30
CA LYS A 396 8.07 -28.85 -7.88
C LYS A 396 7.14 -27.91 -7.11
N SER A 397 7.06 -26.66 -7.53
CA SER A 397 6.16 -25.66 -6.94
C SER A 397 5.64 -24.77 -8.06
N PRO A 398 4.34 -24.41 -8.03
CA PRO A 398 3.79 -23.43 -8.96
C PRO A 398 4.56 -22.10 -8.89
N MET A 399 4.72 -21.45 -10.03
CA MET A 399 5.35 -20.14 -10.18
C MET A 399 4.40 -19.18 -10.89
N ASN A 400 4.48 -17.91 -10.56
CA ASN A 400 3.71 -16.84 -11.19
C ASN A 400 4.61 -15.92 -12.05
N CYS A 401 4.02 -14.91 -12.66
CA CYS A 401 4.72 -13.97 -13.53
C CYS A 401 5.91 -13.28 -12.84
N ALA A 402 5.77 -12.87 -11.57
CA ALA A 402 6.84 -12.21 -10.85
C ALA A 402 8.03 -13.15 -10.63
N ASP A 403 7.82 -14.42 -10.29
CA ASP A 403 8.92 -15.37 -10.05
C ASP A 403 9.87 -15.53 -11.27
N CYS A 404 9.39 -15.26 -12.48
CA CYS A 404 10.17 -15.34 -13.72
C CYS A 404 10.64 -13.99 -14.26
N HIS A 405 9.88 -12.91 -14.02
CA HIS A 405 10.08 -11.61 -14.69
C HIS A 405 10.50 -10.47 -13.75
N MET A 406 10.47 -10.68 -12.42
CA MET A 406 10.75 -9.66 -11.39
C MET A 406 11.59 -10.25 -10.25
#